data_AF-A0AAF3F203-F1
#
_entry.id   AF-A0AAF3F203-F1
#
_cell.length_a   1.000
_cell.length_b   1.000
_cell.length_c   1.000
_cell.angle_alpha   90.00
_cell.angle_beta   90.00
_cell.angle_gamma   90.00
#
_symmetry.space_group_name_H-M   'P 1'
#
loop_
_entity.id
_entity.type
_entity.pdbx_description
1 polymer ?
#
loop_
_entity_poly.entity_id
_entity_poly.type
_entity_poly.pdbx_seq_one_letter_code
_entity_poly.pdbx_strand_id
1 'polypeptide(L)'
;MDQLTVKPLRRTRSARSASPAVHRSINLTPDHETLIRRSWQRIPKDKFGEILIRDLVNRIGRESFGADATAFERHARHFVDLIQSAVDNLSDVEEALRPWLNILGRGHVGFRIKSKHWDSFGESLMATVSVYIGPGRGHKETIKSWMILSTFLADRLSAASRSTAHSPMVTPRLQLMTFVQP
;
A
#
# COMPACT_ATOMS: atom_id res chain seq x y z
N MET A 1 -49.33 40.49 -23.84
CA MET A 1 -47.94 40.63 -24.34
C MET A 1 -47.03 40.59 -23.11
N ASP A 2 -46.71 39.37 -22.67
CA ASP A 2 -46.01 39.10 -21.42
C ASP A 2 -44.48 39.22 -21.58
N GLN A 3 -43.84 39.97 -20.68
CA GLN A 3 -42.38 40.02 -20.56
C GLN A 3 -41.89 38.88 -19.65
N LEU A 4 -41.21 37.90 -20.24
CA LEU A 4 -40.48 36.85 -19.53
C LEU A 4 -39.15 37.42 -18.99
N THR A 5 -39.05 37.54 -17.67
CA THR A 5 -37.80 37.85 -16.96
C THR A 5 -37.02 36.56 -16.69
N VAL A 6 -35.85 36.42 -17.30
CA VAL A 6 -34.97 35.25 -17.14
C VAL A 6 -34.20 35.36 -15.82
N LYS A 7 -34.49 34.46 -14.88
CA LYS A 7 -33.75 34.29 -13.62
C LYS A 7 -32.39 33.60 -13.90
N PRO A 8 -31.26 34.10 -13.39
CA PRO A 8 -29.98 33.43 -13.56
C PRO A 8 -29.92 32.14 -12.74
N LEU A 9 -29.59 31.04 -13.41
CA LEU A 9 -29.36 29.72 -12.81
C LEU A 9 -28.16 29.81 -11.87
N ARG A 10 -28.41 29.74 -10.55
CA ARG A 10 -27.36 29.54 -9.54
C ARG A 10 -26.70 28.18 -9.78
N ARG A 11 -25.49 28.23 -10.33
CA ARG A 11 -24.59 27.09 -10.46
C ARG A 11 -24.11 26.71 -9.05
N THR A 12 -24.80 25.78 -8.41
CA THR A 12 -24.31 25.12 -7.21
C THR A 12 -23.10 24.28 -7.62
N ARG A 13 -21.92 24.89 -7.62
CA ARG A 13 -20.67 24.14 -7.47
C ARG A 13 -20.76 23.51 -6.08
N SER A 14 -21.24 22.28 -6.03
CA SER A 14 -20.92 21.38 -4.93
C SER A 14 -19.41 21.26 -4.91
N ALA A 15 -18.77 22.19 -4.19
CA ALA A 15 -17.47 21.95 -3.64
C ALA A 15 -17.68 20.75 -2.73
N ARG A 16 -17.35 19.57 -3.26
CA ARG A 16 -16.99 18.42 -2.44
C ARG A 16 -15.85 18.95 -1.58
N SER A 17 -16.20 19.45 -0.40
CA SER A 17 -15.24 19.71 0.65
C SER A 17 -14.33 18.51 0.68
N ALA A 18 -13.05 18.72 0.36
CA ALA A 18 -12.01 17.80 0.73
C ALA A 18 -12.04 17.78 2.27
N SER A 19 -12.91 16.94 2.82
CA SER A 19 -12.86 16.61 4.23
C SER A 19 -11.41 16.19 4.50
N PRO A 20 -10.75 16.75 5.51
CA PRO A 20 -9.46 16.25 5.93
C PRO A 20 -9.63 14.76 6.11
N ALA A 21 -8.75 13.98 5.48
CA ALA A 21 -8.85 12.52 5.42
C ALA A 21 -9.13 12.00 6.84
N VAL A 22 -10.39 11.66 7.10
CA VAL A 22 -10.79 11.02 8.34
C VAL A 22 -9.90 9.80 8.42
N HIS A 23 -9.08 9.69 9.47
CA HIS A 23 -8.25 8.52 9.74
C HIS A 23 -9.18 7.31 9.69
N ARG A 24 -9.21 6.62 8.54
CA ARG A 24 -9.96 5.38 8.40
C ARG A 24 -9.09 4.34 9.08
N SER A 25 -9.46 4.04 10.32
CA SER A 25 -8.93 2.89 11.04
C SER A 25 -9.13 1.64 10.19
N ILE A 26 -8.09 0.82 10.14
CA ILE A 26 -8.18 -0.47 9.47
C ILE A 26 -9.24 -1.34 10.18
N ASN A 27 -10.19 -1.89 9.42
CA ASN A 27 -11.26 -2.70 9.99
C ASN A 27 -10.88 -4.19 9.96
N LEU A 28 -9.87 -4.56 10.75
CA LEU A 28 -9.52 -5.96 11.00
C LEU A 28 -10.19 -6.44 12.29
N THR A 29 -10.98 -7.51 12.20
CA THR A 29 -11.51 -8.21 13.38
C THR A 29 -10.48 -9.24 13.87
N PRO A 30 -10.56 -9.72 15.13
CA PRO A 30 -9.68 -10.78 15.62
C PRO A 30 -9.68 -12.05 14.75
N ASP A 31 -10.83 -12.35 14.14
CA ASP A 31 -10.97 -13.44 13.16
C ASP A 31 -10.18 -13.15 11.89
N HIS A 32 -10.25 -11.92 11.35
CA HIS A 32 -9.44 -11.52 10.20
C HIS A 32 -7.95 -11.65 10.50
N GLU A 33 -7.50 -11.21 11.68
CA GLU A 33 -6.11 -11.33 12.07
C GLU A 33 -5.65 -12.79 12.14
N THR A 34 -6.49 -13.65 12.74
CA THR A 34 -6.22 -15.09 12.85
C THR A 34 -6.07 -15.73 11.47
N LEU A 35 -6.94 -15.37 10.52
CA LEU A 35 -6.88 -15.84 9.15
C LEU A 35 -5.60 -15.36 8.45
N ILE A 36 -5.22 -14.10 8.61
CA ILE A 36 -3.99 -13.54 8.04
C ILE A 36 -2.77 -14.25 8.62
N ARG A 37 -2.64 -14.36 9.95
CA ARG A 37 -1.51 -15.04 10.60
C ARG A 37 -1.38 -16.49 10.11
N ARG A 38 -2.48 -17.26 10.14
CA ARG A 38 -2.47 -18.68 9.74
C ARG A 38 -2.11 -18.88 8.27
N SER A 39 -2.66 -18.05 7.38
CA SER A 39 -2.35 -18.15 5.96
C SER A 39 -0.92 -17.68 5.68
N TRP A 40 -0.45 -16.60 6.30
CA TRP A 40 0.92 -16.13 6.17
C TRP A 40 1.96 -17.20 6.54
N GLN A 41 1.73 -17.96 7.61
CA GLN A 41 2.63 -19.05 8.02
C GLN A 41 2.81 -20.14 6.95
N ARG A 42 1.86 -20.30 6.02
CA ARG A 42 1.93 -21.29 4.94
C ARG A 42 2.62 -20.79 3.68
N ILE A 43 2.86 -19.48 3.59
CA ILE A 43 3.44 -18.87 2.39
C ILE A 43 4.98 -18.96 2.47
N PRO A 44 5.66 -19.60 1.51
CA PRO A 44 7.12 -19.58 1.40
C PRO A 44 7.62 -18.16 1.12
N LYS A 45 8.42 -17.61 2.04
CA LYS A 45 8.81 -16.18 2.06
C LYS A 45 9.76 -15.82 0.91
N ASP A 46 10.70 -16.72 0.62
CA ASP A 46 11.62 -16.63 -0.51
C ASP A 46 10.86 -16.50 -1.84
N LYS A 47 9.85 -17.34 -2.05
CA LYS A 47 9.02 -17.31 -3.27
C LYS A 47 8.01 -16.18 -3.30
N PHE A 48 7.52 -15.77 -2.14
CA PHE A 48 6.58 -14.66 -2.05
C PHE A 48 7.14 -13.37 -2.64
N GLY A 49 8.35 -12.97 -2.21
CA GLY A 49 8.99 -11.76 -2.70
C GLY A 49 9.25 -11.81 -4.21
N GLU A 50 9.77 -12.94 -4.71
CA GLU A 50 10.03 -13.18 -6.14
C GLU A 50 8.77 -13.06 -7.01
N ILE A 51 7.65 -13.68 -6.58
CA ILE A 51 6.40 -13.66 -7.33
C ILE A 51 5.80 -12.25 -7.33
N LEU A 52 5.81 -11.57 -6.18
CA LEU A 52 5.25 -10.24 -6.04
C LEU A 52 5.99 -9.22 -6.89
N ILE A 53 7.34 -9.18 -6.82
CA ILE A 53 8.11 -8.23 -7.62
C ILE A 53 7.94 -8.49 -9.11
N ARG A 54 7.88 -9.77 -9.53
CA ARG A 54 7.67 -10.14 -10.93
C ARG A 54 6.30 -9.65 -11.42
N ASP A 55 5.23 -9.89 -10.67
CA ASP A 55 3.89 -9.42 -11.03
C ASP A 55 3.82 -7.89 -11.07
N LEU A 56 4.42 -7.22 -10.09
CA LEU A 56 4.43 -5.77 -10.03
C LEU A 56 5.20 -5.15 -11.21
N VAL A 57 6.37 -5.67 -11.56
CA VAL A 57 7.15 -5.24 -12.73
C VAL A 57 6.35 -5.42 -14.01
N ASN A 58 5.59 -6.52 -14.15
CA ASN A 58 4.71 -6.72 -15.31
C ASN A 58 3.59 -5.67 -15.39
N ARG A 59 3.11 -5.15 -14.25
CA ARG A 59 2.05 -4.12 -14.20
C ARG A 59 2.57 -2.71 -14.44
N ILE A 60 3.72 -2.34 -13.87
CA ILE A 60 4.18 -0.94 -13.81
C ILE A 60 5.47 -0.66 -14.59
N GLY A 61 6.04 -1.67 -15.24
CA GLY A 61 7.28 -1.55 -16.01
C GLY A 61 8.53 -1.55 -15.15
N ARG A 62 9.62 -2.07 -15.72
CA ARG A 62 10.95 -2.17 -15.07
C ARG A 62 11.54 -0.80 -14.77
N GLU A 63 11.26 0.18 -15.61
CA GLU A 63 11.75 1.56 -15.50
C GLU A 63 11.32 2.23 -14.18
N SER A 64 10.22 1.78 -13.58
CA SER A 64 9.75 2.26 -12.27
C SER A 64 10.70 1.94 -11.11
N PHE A 65 11.63 0.99 -11.29
CA PHE A 65 12.60 0.55 -10.28
C PHE A 65 14.02 1.10 -10.51
N GLY A 66 14.22 1.90 -11.57
CA GLY A 66 15.52 2.46 -11.94
C GLY A 66 16.45 1.46 -12.65
N ALA A 67 17.69 1.90 -12.88
CA ALA A 67 18.70 1.14 -13.64
C ALA A 67 19.50 0.12 -12.81
N ASP A 68 19.31 0.10 -11.49
CA ASP A 68 20.05 -0.77 -10.59
C ASP A 68 19.66 -2.23 -10.77
N ALA A 69 20.64 -3.07 -11.13
CA ALA A 69 20.45 -4.50 -11.37
C ALA A 69 19.94 -5.26 -10.13
N THR A 70 20.24 -4.77 -8.93
CA THR A 70 19.85 -5.39 -7.65
C THR A 70 18.53 -4.87 -7.10
N ALA A 71 17.87 -3.93 -7.80
CA ALA A 71 16.64 -3.30 -7.32
C ALA A 71 15.54 -4.32 -7.04
N PHE A 72 15.36 -5.32 -7.91
CA PHE A 72 14.31 -6.31 -7.77
C PHE A 72 14.50 -7.23 -6.57
N GLU A 73 15.74 -7.69 -6.35
CA GLU A 73 16.08 -8.54 -5.21
C GLU A 73 15.87 -7.80 -3.88
N ARG A 74 16.27 -6.52 -3.80
CA ARG A 74 16.01 -5.70 -2.61
C ARG A 74 14.52 -5.50 -2.37
N HIS A 75 13.74 -5.19 -3.41
CA HIS A 75 12.30 -5.03 -3.27
C HIS A 75 11.62 -6.33 -2.84
N ALA A 76 12.04 -7.48 -3.38
CA ALA A 76 11.52 -8.77 -2.96
C ALA A 76 11.69 -8.99 -1.45
N ARG A 77 12.89 -8.71 -0.90
CA ARG A 77 13.15 -8.77 0.55
C ARG A 77 12.31 -7.77 1.33
N HIS A 78 12.31 -6.50 0.90
CA HIS A 78 11.54 -5.45 1.59
C HIS A 78 10.03 -5.70 1.60
N PHE A 79 9.47 -6.34 0.56
CA PHE A 79 8.06 -6.74 0.58
C PHE A 79 7.80 -7.82 1.63
N VAL A 80 8.67 -8.83 1.73
CA VAL A 80 8.55 -9.86 2.77
C VAL A 80 8.63 -9.23 4.16
N ASP A 81 9.62 -8.36 4.39
CA ASP A 81 9.81 -7.69 5.68
C ASP A 81 8.59 -6.83 6.03
N LEU A 82 8.07 -6.05 5.08
CA LEU A 82 6.89 -5.21 5.27
C LEU A 82 5.66 -6.03 5.67
N ILE A 83 5.40 -7.13 4.94
CA ILE A 83 4.26 -7.99 5.24
C ILE A 83 4.47 -8.72 6.57
N GLN A 84 5.68 -9.19 6.86
CA GLN A 84 6.00 -9.83 8.14
C GLN A 84 5.71 -8.88 9.31
N SER A 85 6.23 -7.65 9.28
CA SER A 85 5.94 -6.69 10.36
C SER A 85 4.47 -6.33 10.45
N ALA A 86 3.75 -6.25 9.32
CA ALA A 86 2.31 -6.04 9.34
C ALA A 86 1.58 -7.19 10.06
N VAL A 87 1.97 -8.44 9.77
CA VAL A 87 1.38 -9.65 10.37
C VAL A 87 1.70 -9.76 11.86
N ASP A 88 2.91 -9.38 12.27
CA ASP A 88 3.32 -9.39 13.67
C ASP A 88 2.58 -8.35 14.52
N ASN A 89 2.11 -7.25 13.90
CA ASN A 89 1.48 -6.13 14.57
C ASN A 89 -0.01 -5.95 14.22
N LEU A 90 -0.73 -6.98 13.75
CA LEU A 90 -2.11 -6.82 13.23
C LEU A 90 -3.10 -6.13 14.19
N SER A 91 -2.94 -6.33 15.50
CA SER A 91 -3.81 -5.73 16.52
C SER A 91 -3.68 -4.21 16.65
N ASP A 92 -2.54 -3.66 16.22
CA ASP A 92 -2.27 -2.21 16.22
C ASP A 92 -1.44 -1.80 14.99
N VAL A 93 -1.78 -2.39 13.83
CA VAL A 93 -0.96 -2.28 12.62
C VAL A 93 -0.89 -0.83 12.13
N GLU A 94 -1.88 -0.01 12.43
CA GLU A 94 -1.86 1.40 12.04
C GLU A 94 -0.84 2.22 12.81
N GLU A 95 -0.77 2.11 14.14
CA GLU A 95 0.23 2.87 14.92
C GLU A 95 1.62 2.24 14.77
N ALA A 96 1.71 0.91 14.83
CA ALA A 96 2.98 0.20 14.78
C ALA A 96 3.74 0.44 13.46
N LEU A 97 3.05 0.43 12.31
CA LEU A 97 3.72 0.58 11.01
C LEU A 97 3.81 2.03 10.54
N ARG A 98 3.08 2.97 11.14
CA ARG A 98 3.02 4.36 10.66
C ARG A 98 4.39 5.02 10.47
N PRO A 99 5.34 4.95 11.43
CA PRO A 99 6.66 5.56 11.23
C PRO A 99 7.37 4.99 10.00
N TRP A 100 7.29 3.67 9.83
CA TRP A 100 7.99 2.97 8.76
C TRP A 100 7.34 3.19 7.39
N LEU A 101 6.02 3.08 7.27
CA LEU A 101 5.27 3.37 6.04
C LEU A 101 5.48 4.81 5.60
N ASN A 102 5.60 5.74 6.54
CA ASN A 102 5.92 7.13 6.27
C ASN A 102 7.33 7.29 5.68
N ILE A 103 8.33 6.61 6.23
CA ILE A 103 9.70 6.62 5.69
C ILE A 103 9.73 6.00 4.30
N LEU A 104 9.12 4.83 4.12
CA LEU A 104 9.06 4.13 2.84
C LEU A 104 8.35 4.97 1.76
N GLY A 105 7.14 5.46 2.05
CA GLY A 105 6.38 6.27 1.10
C GLY A 105 7.11 7.57 0.73
N ARG A 106 7.69 8.28 1.72
CA ARG A 106 8.49 9.48 1.45
C ARG A 106 9.79 9.17 0.70
N GLY A 107 10.39 8.01 0.93
CA GLY A 107 11.55 7.53 0.18
C GLY A 107 11.29 7.42 -1.31
N HIS A 108 10.03 7.29 -1.73
CA HIS A 108 9.62 7.27 -3.12
C HIS A 108 9.34 8.68 -3.70
N VAL A 109 9.45 9.74 -2.90
CA VAL A 109 9.36 11.13 -3.39
C VAL A 109 10.57 11.42 -4.29
N GLY A 110 10.30 11.95 -5.48
CA GLY A 110 11.32 12.22 -6.50
C GLY A 110 11.45 11.12 -7.56
N PHE A 111 10.88 9.94 -7.31
CA PHE A 111 10.67 8.94 -8.36
C PHE A 111 9.38 9.24 -9.14
N ARG A 112 9.28 8.74 -10.38
CA ARG A 112 8.06 8.89 -11.21
C ARG A 112 6.94 7.94 -10.77
N ILE A 113 6.76 7.74 -9.46
CA ILE A 113 5.74 6.88 -8.87
C ILE A 113 4.41 7.65 -8.75
N LYS A 114 3.32 7.02 -9.22
CA LYS A 114 1.97 7.59 -9.24
C LYS A 114 1.04 6.74 -8.37
N SER A 115 -0.12 7.28 -7.99
CA SER A 115 -1.14 6.53 -7.24
C SER A 115 -1.45 5.16 -7.85
N LYS A 116 -1.58 5.07 -9.17
CA LYS A 116 -1.81 3.80 -9.88
C LYS A 116 -0.73 2.72 -9.66
N HIS A 117 0.50 3.11 -9.32
CA HIS A 117 1.57 2.14 -9.04
C HIS A 117 1.40 1.54 -7.63
N TRP A 118 0.88 2.33 -6.69
CA TRP A 118 0.51 1.82 -5.36
C TRP A 118 -0.71 0.90 -5.43
N ASP A 119 -1.67 1.21 -6.28
CA ASP A 119 -2.81 0.32 -6.57
C ASP A 119 -2.30 -1.01 -7.16
N SER A 120 -1.37 -0.93 -8.13
CA SER A 120 -0.72 -2.12 -8.72
C SER A 120 0.05 -2.94 -7.69
N PHE A 121 0.66 -2.30 -6.69
CA PHE A 121 1.30 -3.01 -5.57
C PHE A 121 0.28 -3.77 -4.73
N GLY A 122 -0.84 -3.14 -4.34
CA GLY A 122 -1.92 -3.82 -3.61
C GLY A 122 -2.50 -5.00 -4.39
N GLU A 123 -2.70 -4.85 -5.70
CA GLU A 123 -3.14 -5.93 -6.59
C GLU A 123 -2.12 -7.06 -6.71
N SER A 124 -0.83 -6.74 -6.85
CA SER A 124 0.24 -7.74 -6.96
C SER A 124 0.41 -8.54 -5.67
N LEU A 125 0.27 -7.86 -4.52
CA LEU A 125 0.22 -8.48 -3.20
C LEU A 125 -0.95 -9.45 -3.11
N MET A 126 -2.15 -9.03 -3.48
CA MET A 126 -3.34 -9.89 -3.48
C MET A 126 -3.21 -11.08 -4.43
N ALA A 127 -2.70 -10.86 -5.65
CA ALA A 127 -2.48 -11.92 -6.61
C ALA A 127 -1.49 -12.97 -6.06
N THR A 128 -0.40 -12.51 -5.44
CA THR A 128 0.64 -13.37 -4.86
C THR A 128 0.10 -14.18 -3.68
N VAL A 129 -0.61 -13.55 -2.75
CA VAL A 129 -1.20 -14.24 -1.59
C VAL A 129 -2.23 -15.29 -2.05
N SER A 130 -3.04 -14.95 -3.06
CA SER A 130 -4.11 -15.84 -3.55
C SER A 130 -3.60 -17.17 -4.11
N VAL A 131 -2.37 -17.21 -4.62
CA VAL A 131 -1.71 -18.47 -5.06
C VAL A 131 -1.66 -19.50 -3.92
N TYR A 132 -1.52 -19.05 -2.68
CA TYR A 132 -1.34 -19.91 -1.52
C TYR A 132 -2.61 -20.10 -0.69
N ILE A 133 -3.68 -19.38 -0.99
CA ILE A 133 -4.99 -19.57 -0.35
C ILE A 133 -5.77 -20.59 -1.17
N GLY A 134 -5.66 -21.86 -0.76
CA GLY A 134 -6.44 -22.94 -1.35
C GLY A 134 -7.96 -22.74 -1.25
N PRO A 135 -8.73 -23.43 -2.09
CA PRO A 135 -10.20 -23.44 -1.98
C PRO A 135 -10.64 -24.12 -0.68
N GLY A 136 -11.80 -23.73 -0.15
CA GLY A 136 -12.41 -24.40 0.99
C GLY A 136 -13.11 -23.48 1.97
N ARG A 137 -13.46 -24.04 3.14
CA ARG A 137 -14.12 -23.31 4.23
C ARG A 137 -13.18 -22.22 4.75
N GLY A 138 -13.62 -20.96 4.67
CA GLY A 138 -12.83 -19.79 5.06
C GLY A 138 -12.03 -19.14 3.94
N HIS A 139 -12.04 -19.67 2.71
CA HIS A 139 -11.37 -19.06 1.55
C HIS A 139 -11.80 -17.60 1.34
N LYS A 140 -13.11 -17.35 1.25
CA LYS A 140 -13.68 -16.01 1.03
C LYS A 140 -13.26 -15.01 2.12
N GLU A 141 -13.38 -15.41 3.39
CA GLU A 141 -12.99 -14.54 4.50
C GLU A 141 -11.47 -14.33 4.56
N THR A 142 -10.65 -15.34 4.24
CA THR A 142 -9.19 -15.17 4.19
C THR A 142 -8.79 -14.15 3.11
N ILE A 143 -9.36 -14.27 1.91
CA ILE A 143 -9.14 -13.32 0.81
C ILE A 143 -9.57 -11.91 1.21
N LYS A 144 -10.75 -11.78 1.84
CA LYS A 144 -11.25 -10.50 2.33
C LYS A 144 -10.32 -9.87 3.37
N SER A 145 -9.81 -10.64 4.34
CA SER A 145 -8.86 -10.14 5.33
C SER A 145 -7.59 -9.61 4.68
N TRP A 146 -7.02 -10.33 3.72
CA TRP A 146 -5.85 -9.87 2.97
C TRP A 146 -6.14 -8.66 2.09
N MET A 147 -7.35 -8.55 1.55
CA MET A 147 -7.77 -7.39 0.75
C MET A 147 -7.82 -6.11 1.61
N ILE A 148 -8.31 -6.23 2.86
CA ILE A 148 -8.32 -5.13 3.82
C ILE A 148 -6.87 -4.70 4.13
N LEU A 149 -5.99 -5.65 4.43
CA LEU A 149 -4.60 -5.35 4.75
C LEU A 149 -3.82 -4.76 3.57
N SER A 150 -3.95 -5.34 2.37
CA SER A 150 -3.26 -4.88 1.17
C SER A 150 -3.69 -3.47 0.75
N THR A 151 -5.00 -3.21 0.75
CA THR A 151 -5.54 -1.87 0.50
C THR A 151 -5.02 -0.86 1.51
N PHE A 152 -5.02 -1.22 2.81
CA PHE A 152 -4.47 -0.37 3.85
C PHE A 152 -2.99 -0.01 3.60
N LEU A 153 -2.14 -1.00 3.30
CA LEU A 153 -0.72 -0.77 3.06
C LEU A 153 -0.49 0.11 1.82
N ALA A 154 -1.18 -0.18 0.72
CA ALA A 154 -1.11 0.61 -0.51
C ALA A 154 -1.55 2.06 -0.28
N ASP A 155 -2.68 2.27 0.41
CA ASP A 155 -3.21 3.59 0.72
C ASP A 155 -2.25 4.42 1.58
N ARG A 156 -1.65 3.81 2.61
CA ARG A 156 -0.73 4.51 3.52
C ARG A 156 0.59 4.87 2.83
N LEU A 157 1.16 3.97 2.04
CA LEU A 157 2.36 4.27 1.23
C LEU A 157 2.07 5.37 0.22
N SER A 158 0.92 5.29 -0.46
CA SER A 158 0.44 6.29 -1.42
C SER A 158 0.24 7.66 -0.78
N ALA A 159 -0.37 7.72 0.40
CA ALA A 159 -0.54 8.97 1.16
C ALA A 159 0.81 9.55 1.62
N ALA A 160 1.71 8.70 2.14
CA ALA A 160 3.03 9.10 2.56
C ALA A 160 3.89 9.63 1.40
N SER A 161 3.77 9.04 0.20
CA SER A 161 4.52 9.49 -0.98
C SER A 161 4.05 10.84 -1.55
N ARG A 162 2.84 11.29 -1.18
CA ARG A 162 2.33 12.62 -1.54
C ARG A 162 2.57 13.67 -0.47
N SER A 163 2.87 13.25 0.76
CA SER A 163 3.04 14.15 1.90
C SER A 163 4.40 14.86 1.83
N THR A 164 4.42 16.07 1.26
CA THR A 164 5.57 16.97 1.23
C THR A 164 5.72 17.78 2.51
N ALA A 165 5.54 17.14 3.68
CA ALA A 165 5.79 17.81 4.95
C ALA A 165 7.28 18.11 5.08
N HIS A 166 7.63 19.38 5.31
CA HIS A 166 8.98 19.89 5.44
C HIS A 166 9.70 19.18 6.59
N SER A 167 10.49 18.16 6.28
CA SER A 167 11.46 17.58 7.21
C SER A 167 12.84 17.89 6.65
N PRO A 168 13.77 18.44 7.46
CA PRO A 168 15.07 18.89 6.98
C PRO A 168 15.78 17.71 6.32
N MET A 169 16.29 17.96 5.12
CA MET A 169 16.89 17.01 4.20
C MET A 169 17.82 16.01 4.91
N VAL A 170 17.36 14.76 5.01
CA VAL A 170 18.23 13.61 4.86
C VAL A 170 17.84 12.99 3.52
N THR A 171 18.79 12.92 2.60
CA THR A 171 18.60 12.36 1.26
C THR A 171 17.87 11.02 1.38
N PRO A 172 16.73 10.80 0.68
CA PRO A 172 15.93 9.58 0.85
C PRO A 172 16.72 8.29 0.57
N ARG A 173 17.78 8.40 -0.24
CA ARG A 173 18.75 7.34 -0.52
C ARG A 173 19.52 6.85 0.71
N LEU A 174 19.81 7.74 1.66
CA LEU A 174 20.56 7.40 2.87
C LEU A 174 19.68 6.74 3.93
N GLN A 175 18.41 7.16 4.08
CA GLN A 175 17.50 6.53 5.05
C GLN A 175 17.18 5.08 4.70
N LEU A 176 17.00 4.75 3.42
CA LEU A 176 16.81 3.35 3.02
C LEU A 176 18.06 2.49 3.30
N MET A 177 19.24 3.11 3.39
CA MET A 177 20.51 2.42 3.67
C MET A 177 20.84 2.35 5.17
N THR A 178 20.41 3.31 5.98
CA THR A 178 20.77 3.37 7.42
C THR A 178 19.85 2.57 8.34
N PHE A 179 18.61 2.24 7.94
CA PHE A 179 17.77 1.30 8.69
C PHE A 179 18.05 -0.17 8.35
N VAL A 180 19.07 -0.42 7.52
CA VAL A 180 19.55 -1.75 7.14
C VAL A 180 20.91 -1.95 7.79
N GLN A 181 20.92 -2.29 9.07
CA GLN A 181 22.02 -3.06 9.64
C GLN A 181 21.43 -4.27 10.38
N PRO A 182 22.14 -5.42 10.31
CA PRO A 182 21.63 -6.73 10.73
C PRO A 182 21.24 -6.81 12.20
#